data_AF-X1PI05-F1
#
_entry.id   AF-X1PI05-F1
#
_cell.length_a   1.000
_cell.length_b   1.000
_cell.length_c   1.000
_cell.angle_alpha   90.00
_cell.angle_beta   90.00
_cell.angle_gamma   90.00
#
_symmetry.space_group_name_H-M   'P 1'
#
loop_
_entity.id
_entity.type
_entity.pdbx_description
1 polymer ?
#
loop_
_entity_poly.entity_id
_entity_poly.type
_entity_poly.pdbx_seq_one_letter_code
_entity_poly.pdbx_strand_id
1 'polypeptide(L)' 'FALGPEELKKMNVRKFLSEESLNLTSQIRHKLLEKEPVEQPYEQRMMRKDGTEAILLLSTNLVTENGKPTGFQHIA' A
#
# COMPACT_ATOMS: atom_id res chain seq x y z
N PHE A 1 -10.42 -9.10 -0.97
CA PHE A 1 -11.44 -8.05 -0.75
C PHE A 1 -12.61 -8.35 -1.68
N ALA A 2 -13.85 -8.45 -1.20
CA ALA A 2 -15.01 -8.69 -2.07
C ALA A 2 -15.40 -7.40 -2.83
N LEU A 3 -14.50 -6.91 -3.70
CA LEU A 3 -14.67 -5.67 -4.46
C LEU A 3 -14.30 -5.88 -5.92
N GLY A 4 -15.10 -5.31 -6.82
CA GLY A 4 -14.77 -5.26 -8.23
C GLY A 4 -13.68 -4.23 -8.55
N PRO A 5 -12.95 -4.36 -9.68
CA PRO A 5 -11.91 -3.41 -10.08
C PRO A 5 -12.37 -1.95 -10.16
N GLU A 6 -13.59 -1.70 -10.63
CA GLU A 6 -14.15 -0.35 -10.76
C GLU A 6 -14.49 0.29 -9.41
N GLU A 7 -14.84 -0.52 -8.41
CA GLU A 7 -15.04 -0.04 -7.05
C GLU A 7 -13.71 0.37 -6.44
N LEU A 8 -12.66 -0.46 -6.61
CA LEU A 8 -11.33 -0.20 -6.06
C LEU A 8 -10.74 1.14 -6.54
N LYS A 9 -10.95 1.50 -7.82
CA LYS A 9 -10.47 2.77 -8.40
C LYS A 9 -11.02 4.02 -7.73
N LYS A 10 -12.22 3.94 -7.14
CA LYS A 10 -12.90 5.09 -6.50
C LYS A 10 -12.66 5.16 -5.00
N MET A 11 -11.94 4.21 -4.41
CA MET A 11 -11.78 4.11 -2.97
C MET A 11 -10.51 4.78 -2.46
N ASN A 12 -10.62 5.42 -1.30
CA ASN A 12 -9.46 5.87 -0.54
C ASN A 12 -8.94 4.72 0.32
N VAL A 13 -7.78 4.16 -0.06
CA VAL A 13 -7.14 3.02 0.62
C VAL A 13 -6.93 3.24 2.12
N ARG A 14 -6.79 4.50 2.56
CA ARG A 14 -6.62 4.85 3.98
C ARG A 14 -7.79 4.41 4.85
N LYS A 15 -9.00 4.26 4.28
CA LYS A 15 -10.18 3.78 5.01
C LYS A 15 -10.09 2.31 5.40
N PHE A 16 -9.12 1.58 4.84
CA PHE A 16 -8.88 0.17 5.11
C PHE A 16 -7.62 -0.06 5.95
N LEU A 17 -7.03 0.98 6.52
CA LEU A 17 -5.79 0.87 7.28
C LEU A 17 -6.05 1.39 8.70
N SER A 18 -5.59 0.64 9.70
CA SER A 18 -5.46 1.17 11.06
C SER A 18 -4.43 2.30 11.09
N GLU A 19 -4.39 3.09 12.17
CA GLU A 19 -3.38 4.13 12.34
C GLU A 19 -1.94 3.58 12.29
N GLU A 20 -1.70 2.43 12.92
CA GLU A 20 -0.43 1.71 12.84
C GLU A 20 -0.09 1.31 11.40
N SER A 21 -1.07 0.77 10.67
CA SER A 21 -0.91 0.38 9.27
C SER A 21 -0.64 1.58 8.36
N LEU A 22 -1.24 2.73 8.66
CA LEU A 22 -0.98 4.00 7.97
C LEU A 22 0.44 4.50 8.22
N ASN A 23 0.92 4.39 9.46
CA ASN A 23 2.29 4.77 9.81
C ASN A 23 3.30 3.90 9.05
N LEU A 24 3.12 2.58 9.04
CA LEU A 24 3.96 1.66 8.26
C LEU A 24 3.96 2.02 6.76
N THR A 25 2.77 2.20 6.17
CA THR A 25 2.65 2.58 4.75
C THR A 25 3.34 3.92 4.46
N SER A 26 3.25 4.88 5.38
CA SER A 26 3.90 6.19 5.24
C SER A 26 5.42 6.07 5.25
N GLN A 27 5.97 5.30 6.19
CA GLN A 27 7.41 5.07 6.29
C GLN A 27 7.95 4.38 5.03
N ILE A 28 7.27 3.34 4.55
CA ILE A 28 7.68 2.62 3.33
C ILE A 28 7.66 3.57 2.12
N ARG A 29 6.61 4.37 1.96
CA ARG A 29 6.53 5.35 0.88
C ARG A 29 7.65 6.40 0.97
N HIS A 30 7.97 6.88 2.17
CA HIS A 30 9.05 7.84 2.37
C HIS A 30 10.40 7.24 1.99
N LYS A 31 10.74 6.06 2.51
CA LYS A 31 11.97 5.33 2.18
C LYS A 31 12.13 5.14 0.67
N LEU A 32 11.07 4.70 0.00
CA LEU A 32 11.10 4.51 -1.46
C LEU A 32 11.33 5.82 -2.23
N LEU A 33 10.73 6.93 -1.79
CA LEU A 33 10.94 8.26 -2.40
C LEU A 33 12.39 8.75 -2.23
N GLU A 34 12.98 8.50 -1.06
CA GLU A 34 14.37 8.84 -0.74
C GLU A 34 15.39 7.81 -1.29
N LYS A 35 14.92 6.77 -2.00
CA LYS A 35 15.74 5.66 -2.53
C LYS A 35 16.48 4.87 -1.45
N GLU A 36 15.92 4.84 -0.24
CA GLU A 36 16.40 4.00 0.85
C GLU A 36 15.96 2.55 0.64
N PRO A 37 16.75 1.57 1.11
CA PRO A 37 16.35 0.17 1.08
C PRO A 37 15.12 -0.08 1.96
N VAL A 38 14.20 -0.90 1.45
CA VAL A 38 13.02 -1.39 2.16
C VAL A 38 13.07 -2.91 2.14
N GLU A 39 12.93 -3.53 3.31
CA GLU A 39 12.78 -4.99 3.41
C GLU A 39 11.43 -5.41 2.85
N GLN A 40 11.44 -6.37 1.93
CA GLN A 40 10.25 -6.83 1.21
C GLN A 40 10.31 -8.35 0.98
N PRO A 41 9.15 -9.04 0.98
CA PRO A 41 7.82 -8.50 1.25
C PRO A 41 7.63 -8.14 2.73
N TYR A 42 6.76 -7.18 3.04
CA TYR A 42 6.39 -6.80 4.40
C TYR A 42 4.94 -7.16 4.70
N GLU A 43 4.63 -7.42 5.96
CA GLU A 43 3.24 -7.64 6.38
C GLU A 43 2.47 -6.32 6.39
N GLN A 44 1.36 -6.28 5.66
CA GLN A 44 0.39 -5.19 5.69
C GLN A 44 -0.92 -5.71 6.25
N ARG A 45 -1.35 -5.12 7.36
CA ARG A 45 -2.69 -5.31 7.91
C ARG A 45 -3.66 -4.37 7.21
N MET A 46 -4.82 -4.89 6.83
CA MET A 46 -5.88 -4.16 6.17
C MET A 46 -7.25 -4.56 6.72
N MET A 47 -8.13 -3.59 6.93
CA MET A 47 -9.52 -3.84 7.31
C MET A 47 -10.36 -4.11 6.06
N ARG A 48 -11.11 -5.20 6.03
CA ARG A 48 -12.10 -5.48 4.98
C ARG A 48 -13.39 -4.70 5.26
N LYS A 49 -14.25 -4.55 4.24
CA LYS A 49 -15.56 -3.87 4.37
C LYS A 49 -16.47 -4.56 5.41
N ASP A 50 -16.33 -5.86 5.60
CA ASP A 50 -17.08 -6.64 6.59
C ASP A 50 -16.54 -6.50 8.03
N GLY A 51 -15.49 -5.69 8.23
CA GLY A 51 -14.86 -5.46 9.54
C GLY A 51 -13.84 -6.53 9.95
N THR A 52 -13.55 -7.50 9.08
CA THR A 52 -12.49 -8.49 9.35
C THR A 52 -11.11 -8.00 8.92
N GLU A 53 -10.07 -8.44 9.62
CA GLU A 53 -8.69 -8.10 9.25
C GLU A 53 -8.13 -9.05 8.17
N ALA A 54 -7.49 -8.47 7.16
CA ALA A 54 -6.65 -9.11 6.16
C ALA A 54 -5.18 -8.85 6.50
N ILE A 55 -4.34 -9.88 6.44
CA ILE A 55 -2.88 -9.74 6.44
C ILE A 55 -2.40 -10.10 5.04
N LEU A 56 -1.65 -9.19 4.41
CA LEU A 56 -1.04 -9.38 3.09
C LEU A 56 0.47 -9.29 3.22
N LEU A 57 1.20 -10.13 2.47
CA LEU A 57 2.62 -9.92 2.24
C LEU A 57 2.76 -9.06 1.00
N LEU A 58 3.25 -7.82 1.15
CA LEU A 58 3.33 -6.85 0.06
C LEU A 58 4.76 -6.59 -0.35
N SER A 59 4.98 -6.58 -1.66
CA SER A 59 6.09 -5.86 -2.28
C SER A 59 5.57 -4.55 -2.86
N THR A 60 6.23 -3.44 -2.56
CA THR A 60 5.90 -2.10 -3.04
C THR A 60 7.08 -1.49 -3.78
N ASN A 61 6.85 -1.09 -5.03
CA ASN A 61 7.83 -0.42 -5.89
C ASN A 61 7.42 1.02 -6.17
N LEU A 62 8.40 1.93 -6.24
CA LEU A 62 8.21 3.29 -6.75
C LEU A 62 8.15 3.26 -8.28
N VAL A 63 7.06 3.73 -8.86
CA VAL A 63 6.94 3.89 -10.31
C VAL A 63 7.45 5.28 -10.67
N THR A 64 8.33 5.35 -11.66
CA THR A 64 8.88 6.61 -12.16
C THR A 64 8.66 6.74 -13.66
N GLU A 65 8.38 7.96 -14.11
CA GLU A 65 8.30 8.32 -15.53
C GLU A 65 9.21 9.54 -15.74
N ASN A 66 10.11 9.46 -16.73
CA ASN A 66 11.11 10.51 -16.98
C ASN A 66 11.91 10.90 -15.71
N GLY A 67 12.23 9.91 -14.87
CA GLY A 67 12.96 10.11 -13.60
C GLY A 67 12.14 10.74 -12.47
N LYS A 68 10.84 11.02 -12.68
CA LYS A 68 9.95 11.60 -11.67
C LYS A 68 9.03 10.52 -11.09
N PRO A 69 8.84 10.45 -9.76
CA PRO A 69 7.86 9.56 -9.15
C PRO A 69 6.43 9.86 -9.64
N THR A 70 5.73 8.85 -10.16
CA THR A 70 4.34 8.99 -10.63
C THR A 70 3.36 8.15 -9.83
N GLY A 71 3.84 7.17 -9.06
CA GLY A 71 2.98 6.36 -8.21
C GLY A 71 3.72 5.21 -7.54
N PHE A 72 2.95 4.30 -6.98
CA PHE A 72 3.45 3.08 -6.34
C PHE A 72 2.74 1.87 -6.95
N GLN A 73 3.50 0.82 -7.19
CA GLN A 73 2.98 -0.50 -7.55
C GLN A 73 3.00 -1.37 -6.30
N HIS A 74 1.87 -2.01 -5.98
CA HIS A 74 1.76 -2.97 -4.88
C HIS A 74 1.50 -4.36 -5.46
N ILE A 75 2.28 -5.35 -5.05
CA ILE A 75 2.15 -6.76 -5.44
C ILE A 75 1.88 -7.57 -4.18
N ALA A 76 0.82 -8.36 -4.20
CA ALA A 76 0.29 -9.15 -3.08
C ALA A 76 0.10 -10.61 -3.50
#